data_AF-A0A948V7D3-F1
#
_entry.id   AF-A0A948V7D3-F1
#
_cell.length_a   1.000
_cell.length_b   1.000
_cell.length_c   1.000
_cell.angle_alpha   90.00
_cell.angle_beta   90.00
_cell.angle_gamma   90.00
#
_symmetry.space_group_name_H-M   'P 1'
#
loop_
_entity.id
_entity.type
_entity.pdbx_description
1 polymer ?
#
loop_
_entity_poly.entity_id
_entity_poly.type
_entity_poly.pdbx_seq_one_letter_code
_entity_poly.pdbx_strand_id
1 'polypeptide(L)'
;VITGNFGELPDAQTPLMLKYKQAFDKYAAKGERWGVFFYAGMGFVEPMVEGLKRTGRNLTRERFVKAMEGIQGFKGVFGRIDYGPFDPSDIYCRQGQKEVFLTECLEGGKAKKLTDWMEPD
;
A
#
# COMPACT_ATOMS: atom_id res chain seq x y z
N VAL A 1 8.24 11.44 18.90
CA VAL A 1 8.92 10.23 18.34
C VAL A 1 8.94 10.38 16.84
N ILE A 2 10.06 10.10 16.18
CA ILE A 2 10.16 10.09 14.71
C ILE A 2 10.13 8.63 14.25
N THR A 3 9.34 8.33 13.22
CA THR A 3 9.22 6.98 12.63
C THR A 3 9.19 7.04 11.11
N GLY A 4 9.73 6.01 10.48
CA GLY A 4 9.50 5.74 9.07
C GLY A 4 8.06 5.26 8.85
N ASN A 5 7.44 5.71 7.76
CA ASN A 5 6.09 5.36 7.37
C ASN A 5 6.10 4.86 5.92
N PHE A 6 5.31 3.82 5.65
CA PHE A 6 5.26 3.14 4.36
C PHE A 6 3.92 3.37 3.62
N GLY A 7 2.99 4.09 4.22
CA GLY A 7 1.70 4.45 3.62
C GLY A 7 1.29 5.88 3.95
N GLU A 8 0.41 6.46 3.14
CA GLU A 8 -0.17 7.78 3.37
C GLU A 8 -0.71 7.93 4.79
N LEU A 9 -0.67 9.14 5.35
CA LEU A 9 -1.22 9.36 6.68
C LEU A 9 -2.75 9.16 6.69
N PRO A 10 -3.36 8.68 7.80
CA PRO A 10 -4.82 8.44 7.85
C PRO A 10 -5.68 9.68 7.54
N ASP A 11 -5.14 10.87 7.73
CA ASP A 11 -5.74 12.18 7.45
C ASP A 11 -5.29 12.79 6.12
N ALA A 12 -4.50 12.07 5.32
CA ALA A 12 -4.08 12.49 3.99
C ALA A 12 -5.30 12.74 3.10
N GLN A 13 -5.27 13.87 2.39
CA GLN A 13 -6.37 14.33 1.54
C GLN A 13 -6.27 13.82 0.09
N THR A 14 -5.53 12.73 -0.15
CA THR A 14 -5.42 12.15 -1.49
C THR A 14 -6.78 11.58 -1.92
N PRO A 15 -7.12 11.60 -3.23
CA PRO A 15 -8.39 11.07 -3.70
C PRO A 15 -8.66 9.62 -3.26
N LEU A 16 -7.62 8.80 -3.18
CA LEU A 16 -7.72 7.39 -2.81
C LEU A 16 -7.98 7.22 -1.30
N MET A 17 -7.31 8.00 -0.44
CA MET A 17 -7.57 7.99 1.00
C MET A 17 -8.97 8.48 1.34
N LEU A 18 -9.45 9.53 0.67
CA LEU A 18 -10.82 10.01 0.83
C LEU A 18 -11.84 8.95 0.41
N LYS A 19 -11.61 8.26 -0.70
CA LYS A 19 -12.46 7.15 -1.16
C LYS A 19 -12.50 6.01 -0.16
N TYR A 20 -11.35 5.63 0.41
CA TYR A 20 -11.29 4.58 1.42
C TYR A 20 -11.91 4.98 2.74
N LYS A 21 -11.78 6.24 3.16
CA LYS A 21 -12.48 6.76 4.33
C LYS A 21 -14.00 6.68 4.15
N GLN A 22 -14.52 7.03 2.98
CA GLN A 22 -15.94 6.89 2.66
C GLN A 22 -16.40 5.41 2.68
N ALA A 23 -15.57 4.50 2.15
CA ALA A 23 -15.86 3.07 2.22
C ALA A 23 -15.87 2.56 3.67
N PHE A 24 -14.92 3.01 4.50
CA PHE A 24 -14.90 2.74 5.93
C PHE A 24 -16.19 3.22 6.61
N ASP A 25 -16.58 4.48 6.41
CA ASP A 25 -17.78 5.05 7.04
C ASP A 25 -19.06 4.31 6.68
N LYS A 26 -19.09 3.71 5.48
CA LYS A 26 -20.25 2.95 5.00
C LYS A 26 -20.27 1.49 5.44
N TYR A 27 -19.11 0.83 5.48
CA TYR A 27 -19.04 -0.63 5.56
C TYR A 27 -18.31 -1.17 6.80
N ALA A 28 -17.56 -0.35 7.54
CA ALA A 28 -16.87 -0.82 8.72
C ALA A 28 -17.85 -1.24 9.83
N ALA A 29 -17.47 -2.25 10.61
CA ALA A 29 -18.26 -2.69 11.74
C ALA A 29 -18.37 -1.58 12.80
N LYS A 30 -19.45 -1.60 13.58
CA LYS A 30 -19.64 -0.63 14.67
C LYS A 30 -18.49 -0.76 15.68
N GLY A 31 -17.90 0.37 16.04
CA GLY A 31 -16.78 0.45 17.00
C GLY A 31 -15.40 0.32 16.35
N GLU A 32 -15.31 0.06 15.05
CA GLU A 32 -14.03 0.10 14.34
C GLU A 32 -13.45 1.52 14.31
N ARG A 33 -12.11 1.60 14.31
CA ARG A 33 -11.37 2.86 14.31
C ARG A 33 -10.66 3.06 12.98
N TRP A 34 -10.91 4.22 12.34
CA TRP A 34 -10.10 4.64 11.20
C TRP A 34 -8.66 4.92 11.64
N GLY A 35 -7.69 4.36 10.91
CA GLY A 35 -6.27 4.54 11.19
C GLY A 35 -5.42 3.66 10.30
N VAL A 36 -4.10 3.73 10.51
CA VAL A 36 -3.12 3.02 9.67
C VAL A 36 -3.40 1.52 9.57
N PHE A 37 -3.68 0.86 10.68
CA PHE A 37 -3.93 -0.59 10.69
C PHE A 37 -5.19 -0.99 9.91
N PHE A 38 -6.22 -0.13 9.91
CA PHE A 38 -7.45 -0.43 9.20
C PHE A 38 -7.24 -0.31 7.68
N TYR A 39 -6.74 0.85 7.23
CA TYR A 39 -6.60 1.08 5.79
C TYR A 39 -5.40 0.31 5.21
N ALA A 40 -4.41 -0.10 6.00
CA ALA A 40 -3.26 -0.88 5.51
C ALA A 40 -3.69 -2.15 4.79
N GLY A 41 -4.76 -2.83 5.26
CA GLY A 41 -5.34 -3.97 4.56
C GLY A 41 -5.83 -3.63 3.15
N MET A 42 -6.36 -2.41 2.95
CA MET A 42 -6.71 -1.91 1.62
C MET A 42 -5.46 -1.70 0.78
N GLY A 43 -4.42 -1.07 1.34
CA GLY A 43 -3.13 -0.86 0.67
C GLY A 43 -2.44 -2.15 0.22
N PHE A 44 -2.46 -3.20 1.05
CA PHE A 44 -1.92 -4.52 0.67
C PHE A 44 -2.73 -5.19 -0.46
N VAL A 45 -4.04 -4.94 -0.52
CA VAL A 45 -4.93 -5.51 -1.55
C VAL A 45 -4.88 -4.74 -2.87
N GLU A 46 -4.49 -3.46 -2.87
CA GLU A 46 -4.36 -2.65 -4.09
C GLU A 46 -3.56 -3.34 -5.22
N PRO A 47 -2.32 -3.79 -5.01
CA PRO A 47 -1.56 -4.47 -6.06
C PRO A 47 -2.17 -5.83 -6.43
N MET A 48 -2.81 -6.53 -5.49
CA MET A 48 -3.55 -7.77 -5.77
C MET A 48 -4.71 -7.50 -6.74
N VAL A 49 -5.50 -6.45 -6.51
CA VAL A 49 -6.59 -6.05 -7.40
C VAL A 49 -6.07 -5.68 -8.79
N GLU A 50 -4.92 -5.00 -8.85
CA GLU A 50 -4.25 -4.72 -10.12
C GLU A 50 -3.82 -6.01 -10.84
N GLY A 51 -3.21 -6.96 -10.15
CA GLY A 51 -2.87 -8.27 -10.71
C GLY A 51 -4.08 -9.04 -11.22
N LEU A 52 -5.21 -9.01 -10.49
CA LEU A 52 -6.47 -9.62 -10.93
C LEU A 52 -7.00 -8.98 -12.21
N LYS A 53 -6.98 -7.64 -12.30
CA LYS A 53 -7.37 -6.91 -13.52
C LYS A 53 -6.50 -7.31 -14.72
N ARG A 54 -5.17 -7.34 -14.53
CA ARG A 54 -4.20 -7.74 -15.56
C ARG A 54 -4.38 -9.18 -16.02
N THR A 55 -4.75 -10.08 -15.11
CA THR A 55 -4.97 -11.50 -15.43
C THR A 55 -6.18 -11.71 -16.34
N GLY A 56 -7.23 -10.92 -16.14
CA GLY A 56 -8.49 -11.00 -16.87
C GLY A 56 -9.34 -12.22 -16.49
N ARG A 57 -10.35 -12.51 -17.31
CA ARG A 57 -11.40 -13.51 -17.01
C ARG A 57 -10.92 -14.95 -16.92
N ASN A 58 -9.82 -15.29 -17.59
CA ASN A 58 -9.22 -16.62 -17.52
C ASN A 58 -8.25 -16.69 -16.33
N LEU A 59 -8.80 -16.65 -15.12
CA LEU A 59 -8.04 -16.60 -13.88
C LEU A 59 -7.53 -18.01 -13.53
N THR A 60 -6.21 -18.17 -13.55
CA THR A 60 -5.52 -19.32 -12.94
C THR A 60 -4.44 -18.80 -12.00
N ARG A 61 -3.98 -19.65 -11.08
CA ARG A 61 -2.88 -19.31 -10.16
C ARG A 61 -1.63 -18.87 -10.91
N GLU A 62 -1.22 -19.59 -11.95
CA GLU A 62 -0.03 -19.29 -12.76
C GLU A 62 -0.17 -17.96 -13.49
N ARG A 63 -1.34 -17.68 -14.05
CA ARG A 63 -1.60 -16.44 -14.76
C ARG A 63 -1.65 -15.25 -13.80
N PHE A 64 -2.23 -15.42 -12.62
CA PHE A 64 -2.25 -14.40 -11.58
C PHE A 64 -0.85 -14.09 -11.04
N VAL A 65 -0.05 -15.11 -10.72
CA VAL A 65 1.34 -14.92 -10.29
C VAL A 65 2.12 -14.17 -11.37
N LYS A 66 2.04 -14.61 -12.63
CA LYS A 66 2.71 -13.92 -13.74
C LYS A 66 2.26 -12.47 -13.91
N ALA A 67 0.97 -12.17 -13.69
CA ALA A 67 0.44 -10.82 -13.75
C ALA A 67 0.96 -9.94 -12.60
N MET A 68 1.06 -10.50 -11.40
CA MET A 68 1.65 -9.84 -10.23
C MET A 68 3.13 -9.54 -10.43
N GLU A 69 3.91 -10.52 -10.90
CA GLU A 69 5.35 -10.39 -11.19
C GLU A 69 5.65 -9.35 -12.29
N GLY A 70 4.65 -8.92 -13.06
CA GLY A 70 4.78 -7.87 -14.06
C GLY A 70 4.34 -6.48 -13.58
N ILE A 71 3.96 -6.32 -12.31
CA ILE A 71 3.60 -5.01 -11.75
C ILE A 71 4.86 -4.18 -11.57
N GLN A 72 4.87 -3.01 -12.20
CA GLN A 72 5.95 -2.03 -12.15
C GLN A 72 5.34 -0.64 -11.99
N GLY A 73 5.93 0.18 -11.14
CA GLY A 73 5.54 1.57 -10.91
C GLY A 73 4.14 1.75 -10.33
N PHE A 74 3.56 0.73 -9.69
CA PHE A 74 2.21 0.84 -9.14
C PHE A 74 2.21 1.78 -7.93
N LYS A 75 1.41 2.85 -7.99
CA LYS A 75 1.27 3.81 -6.89
C LYS A 75 -0.16 3.84 -6.38
N GLY A 76 -0.34 3.31 -5.18
CA GLY A 76 -1.58 3.38 -4.40
C GLY A 76 -1.42 4.27 -3.16
N VAL A 77 -2.02 3.85 -2.03
CA VAL A 77 -1.83 4.55 -0.73
C VAL A 77 -0.49 4.24 -0.07
N PHE A 78 0.19 3.21 -0.56
CA PHE A 78 1.54 2.82 -0.16
C PHE A 78 2.60 3.50 -1.03
N GLY A 79 3.87 3.22 -0.76
CA GLY A 79 4.97 3.57 -1.65
C GLY A 79 4.79 2.92 -3.02
N ARG A 80 5.61 3.31 -3.99
CA ARG A 80 5.66 2.66 -5.30
C ARG A 80 5.99 1.18 -5.13
N ILE A 81 5.27 0.34 -5.86
CA ILE A 81 5.39 -1.12 -5.81
C ILE A 81 5.89 -1.64 -7.16
N ASP A 82 6.97 -2.40 -7.07
CA ASP A 82 7.58 -3.14 -8.17
C ASP A 82 7.76 -4.60 -7.72
N TYR A 83 7.22 -5.54 -8.50
CA TYR A 83 7.45 -6.97 -8.32
C TYR A 83 8.21 -7.52 -9.52
N GLY A 84 9.00 -8.56 -9.29
CA GLY A 84 9.68 -9.32 -10.32
C GLY A 84 9.37 -10.82 -10.24
N PRO A 85 9.80 -11.58 -11.26
CA PRO A 85 9.74 -13.03 -11.23
C PRO A 85 10.44 -13.59 -9.99
N PHE A 86 9.95 -14.73 -9.47
CA PHE A 86 10.70 -15.41 -8.41
C PHE A 86 12.11 -15.79 -8.88
N ASP A 87 13.10 -15.30 -8.15
CA ASP A 87 14.50 -15.68 -8.30
C ASP A 87 15.01 -16.11 -6.92
N PRO A 88 15.42 -17.38 -6.73
CA PRO A 88 15.91 -17.86 -5.45
C PRO A 88 17.23 -17.22 -5.02
N SER A 89 17.94 -16.54 -5.92
CA SER A 89 19.17 -15.80 -5.63
C SER A 89 18.93 -14.32 -5.29
N ASP A 90 17.74 -13.80 -5.59
CA ASP A 90 17.33 -12.44 -5.25
C ASP A 90 16.21 -12.46 -4.21
N ILE A 91 16.58 -12.26 -2.94
CA ILE A 91 15.64 -12.22 -1.82
C ILE A 91 14.65 -11.03 -1.91
N TYR A 92 14.90 -10.06 -2.78
CA TYR A 92 14.08 -8.86 -2.96
C TYR A 92 13.17 -8.93 -4.18
N CYS A 93 13.25 -10.00 -5.00
CA CYS A 93 12.54 -10.13 -6.27
C CYS A 93 11.02 -9.91 -6.16
N ARG A 94 10.42 -10.15 -4.99
CA ARG A 94 8.99 -9.94 -4.72
C ARG A 94 8.71 -9.05 -3.49
N GLN A 95 9.69 -8.26 -3.04
CA GLN A 95 9.52 -7.37 -1.88
C GLN A 95 8.43 -6.31 -2.14
N GLY A 96 8.33 -5.79 -3.36
CA GLY A 96 7.39 -4.72 -3.69
C GLY A 96 7.98 -3.35 -3.42
N GLN A 97 7.59 -2.77 -2.29
CA GLN A 97 7.92 -1.39 -1.95
C GLN A 97 9.30 -1.25 -1.28
N LYS A 98 9.99 -0.17 -1.64
CA LYS A 98 11.23 0.29 -0.97
C LYS A 98 11.13 1.72 -0.43
N GLU A 99 10.17 2.50 -0.91
CA GLU A 99 9.96 3.88 -0.49
C GLU A 99 9.41 3.96 0.94
N VAL A 100 9.92 4.89 1.75
CA VAL A 100 9.38 5.32 3.04
C VAL A 100 9.38 6.84 3.13
N PHE A 101 8.69 7.43 4.10
CA PHE A 101 8.89 8.83 4.48
C PHE A 101 8.90 8.97 5.99
N LEU A 102 9.53 10.02 6.51
CA LEU A 102 9.62 10.25 7.96
C LEU A 102 8.39 11.01 8.47
N THR A 103 7.94 10.61 9.66
CA THR A 103 6.82 11.24 10.37
C THR A 103 7.15 11.49 11.82
N GLU A 104 6.59 12.55 12.38
CA GLU A 104 6.61 12.83 13.81
C GLU A 104 5.27 12.44 14.43
N CYS A 105 5.28 11.61 15.46
CA CYS A 105 4.10 11.33 16.29
C CYS A 105 3.71 12.58 17.09
N LEU A 106 2.45 12.99 16.97
CA LEU A 106 1.85 14.10 17.72
C LEU A 106 0.83 13.59 18.75
N GLU A 107 0.37 14.50 19.60
CA GLU A 107 -0.68 14.21 20.58
C GLU A 107 -1.99 13.74 19.92
N GLY A 108 -2.75 12.90 20.62
CA GLY A 108 -4.05 12.41 20.17
C GLY A 108 -3.98 11.42 19.00
N GLY A 109 -2.83 10.76 18.81
CA GLY A 109 -2.64 9.77 17.75
C GLY A 109 -2.49 10.38 16.34
N LYS A 110 -2.22 11.68 16.27
CA LYS A 110 -1.92 12.38 15.01
C LYS A 110 -0.47 12.15 14.60
N ALA A 111 -0.17 12.40 13.34
CA ALA A 111 1.20 12.39 12.83
C ALA A 111 1.42 13.53 11.84
N LYS A 112 2.64 14.06 11.80
CA LYS A 112 3.06 15.07 10.84
C LYS A 112 4.09 14.47 9.88
N LYS A 113 3.85 14.57 8.58
CA LYS A 113 4.84 14.22 7.55
C LYS A 113 6.01 15.20 7.59
N LEU A 114 7.24 14.69 7.63
CA LEU A 114 8.47 15.49 7.74
C LEU A 114 9.27 15.53 6.44
N THR A 115 9.17 14.49 5.61
CA THR A 115 9.93 14.35 4.35
C THR A 115 9.02 13.90 3.22
N ASP A 116 9.49 14.03 1.99
CA ASP A 116 8.94 13.29 0.86
C ASP A 116 9.27 11.79 0.96
N TRP A 117 8.72 11.01 0.01
CA TRP A 117 9.07 9.62 -0.16
C TRP A 117 10.55 9.49 -0.55
N MET A 118 11.24 8.54 0.07
CA MET A 118 12.66 8.24 -0.12
C MET A 118 12.86 6.73 -0.15
N GLU A 119 13.79 6.25 -0.96
CA GLU A 119 14.20 4.85 -1.02
C GLU A 119 15.71 4.73 -0.74
N PRO A 120 16.20 3.55 -0.30
CA PRO A 120 17.63 3.32 -0.15
C PRO A 120 18.36 3.37 -1.50
N ASP A 121 19.57 3.93 -1.52
CA ASP A 121 20.50 3.90 -2.67
C ASP A 121 20.96 2.46 -3.01
#